data_AF-A0A9E5ISS9-F1
#
_entry.id   AF-A0A9E5ISS9-F1
#
_cell.length_a   1.000
_cell.length_b   1.000
_cell.length_c   1.000
_cell.angle_alpha   90.00
_cell.angle_beta   90.00
_cell.angle_gamma   90.00
#
_symmetry.space_group_name_H-M   'P 1'
#
loop_
_entity.id
_entity.type
_entity.pdbx_description
1 polymer ?
#
loop_
_entity_poly.entity_id
_entity_poly.type
_entity_poly.pdbx_seq_one_letter_code
_entity_poly.pdbx_strand_id
1 'polypeptide(L)'
;MLRSLEVAKTGLEAQQTMLDVVSNNLANLNTSGFKKVRAVFQDLVYDTVRSPGAATSQTTFTPTGLQLGNGSEVVGTARNFTPGTVIVTGNTFDFSINGPGFFQVQLPNGTVAYTRDGTFKLDSNGALVTNDGFPVVPQITVAGVSPDTVKFGRDGVGTGLDANGNSQQIGQIQVVSFINPPGLRA
;
A
#
# COMPACT_ATOMS: atom_id res chain seq x y z
N MET A 1 36.04 -20.26 5.21
CA MET A 1 34.88 -21.06 5.63
C MET A 1 33.85 -20.23 6.40
N LEU A 2 34.25 -19.43 7.40
CA LEU A 2 33.31 -18.55 8.12
C LEU A 2 32.61 -17.53 7.19
N ARG A 3 33.38 -16.83 6.36
CA ARG A 3 32.81 -15.82 5.46
C ARG A 3 31.84 -16.38 4.40
N SER A 4 32.12 -17.57 3.85
CA SER A 4 31.20 -18.23 2.92
C SER A 4 29.90 -18.65 3.60
N LEU A 5 29.95 -19.01 4.89
CA LEU A 5 28.77 -19.32 5.69
C LEU A 5 27.96 -18.05 6.00
N GLU A 6 28.63 -16.92 6.28
CA GLU A 6 27.97 -15.63 6.48
C GLU A 6 27.27 -15.13 5.21
N VAL A 7 27.94 -15.20 4.06
CA VAL A 7 27.32 -14.88 2.76
C VAL A 7 26.10 -15.78 2.51
N ALA A 8 26.23 -17.10 2.73
CA ALA A 8 25.10 -18.01 2.60
C ALA A 8 23.96 -17.69 3.57
N LYS A 9 24.27 -17.34 4.82
CA LYS A 9 23.30 -16.92 5.84
C LYS A 9 22.53 -15.67 5.41
N THR A 10 23.22 -14.60 5.02
CA THR A 10 22.58 -13.35 4.56
C THR A 10 21.69 -13.59 3.33
N GLY A 11 22.12 -14.45 2.40
CA GLY A 11 21.30 -14.87 1.27
C GLY A 11 20.03 -15.62 1.70
N LEU A 12 20.14 -16.56 2.65
CA LEU A 12 18.99 -17.29 3.20
C LEU A 12 18.02 -16.37 3.96
N GLU A 13 18.52 -15.45 4.79
CA GLU A 13 17.70 -14.48 5.52
C GLU A 13 16.97 -13.53 4.57
N ALA A 14 17.66 -13.08 3.51
CA ALA A 14 17.04 -12.28 2.46
C ALA A 14 15.93 -13.05 1.74
N GLN A 15 16.16 -14.32 1.40
CA GLN A 15 15.13 -15.14 0.76
C GLN A 15 13.97 -15.51 1.69
N GLN A 16 14.23 -15.74 2.97
CA GLN A 16 13.15 -15.92 3.95
C GLN A 16 12.25 -14.68 3.99
N THR A 17 12.85 -13.49 4.07
CA THR A 17 12.10 -12.22 4.05
C THR A 17 11.30 -12.06 2.75
N MET A 18 11.87 -12.48 1.61
CA MET A 18 11.16 -12.48 0.33
C MET A 18 9.93 -13.39 0.38
N LEU A 19 10.09 -14.60 0.89
CA LEU A 19 9.00 -15.57 1.04
C LEU A 19 7.92 -15.04 1.97
N ASP A 20 8.27 -14.39 3.07
CA ASP A 20 7.31 -13.78 3.99
C ASP A 20 6.51 -12.66 3.32
N VAL A 21 7.19 -11.79 2.55
CA VAL A 21 6.53 -10.71 1.78
C VAL A 21 5.59 -11.27 0.72
N VAL A 22 6.03 -12.29 -0.04
CA VAL A 22 5.19 -12.95 -1.06
C VAL A 22 4.00 -13.65 -0.41
N SER A 23 4.21 -14.33 0.71
CA SER A 23 3.14 -15.01 1.45
C SER A 23 2.10 -14.04 1.97
N ASN A 24 2.53 -12.90 2.52
CA ASN A 24 1.63 -11.85 2.98
C ASN A 24 0.82 -11.23 1.82
N ASN A 25 1.46 -10.99 0.68
CA ASN A 25 0.76 -10.50 -0.51
C ASN A 25 -0.28 -11.51 -1.02
N LEU A 26 0.05 -12.81 -1.01
CA LEU A 26 -0.85 -13.86 -1.45
C LEU A 26 -2.05 -14.00 -0.51
N ALA A 27 -1.82 -13.92 0.80
CA ALA A 27 -2.89 -13.96 1.80
C ALA A 27 -3.87 -12.78 1.64
N ASN A 28 -3.37 -11.61 1.21
CA ASN A 28 -4.17 -10.40 1.02
C ASN A 28 -4.61 -10.15 -0.42
N LEU A 29 -4.53 -11.16 -1.30
CA LEU A 29 -4.88 -11.02 -2.72
C LEU A 29 -6.33 -10.59 -2.94
N ASN A 30 -7.23 -11.02 -2.06
CA ASN A 30 -8.66 -10.68 -2.10
C ASN A 30 -9.04 -9.53 -1.17
N THR A 31 -8.08 -8.93 -0.46
CA THR A 31 -8.36 -7.82 0.46
C THR A 31 -8.59 -6.54 -0.32
N SER A 32 -9.77 -5.94 -0.19
CA SER A 32 -10.12 -4.66 -0.82
C SER A 32 -9.12 -3.57 -0.42
N GLY A 33 -8.65 -2.80 -1.40
CA GLY A 33 -7.72 -1.70 -1.16
C GLY A 33 -6.28 -2.11 -0.82
N PHE A 34 -5.94 -3.40 -0.70
CA PHE A 34 -4.59 -3.84 -0.38
C PHE A 34 -3.57 -3.45 -1.45
N LYS A 35 -2.39 -2.99 -1.01
CA LYS A 35 -1.27 -2.61 -1.88
C LYS A 35 -0.10 -3.54 -1.66
N LYS A 36 0.21 -4.32 -2.71
CA LYS A 36 1.28 -5.32 -2.68
C LYS A 36 2.61 -4.69 -2.27
N VAL A 37 3.34 -5.42 -1.46
CA VAL A 37 4.65 -5.06 -0.94
C VAL A 37 5.73 -5.82 -1.71
N ARG A 38 6.89 -5.22 -1.93
CA ARG A 38 8.05 -5.89 -2.51
C ARG A 38 9.28 -5.70 -1.62
N ALA A 39 10.02 -6.77 -1.36
CA ALA A 39 11.34 -6.70 -0.73
C ALA A 39 12.36 -6.09 -1.71
N VAL A 40 13.14 -5.11 -1.23
CA VAL A 40 14.22 -4.47 -1.99
C VAL A 40 15.55 -4.97 -1.44
N PHE A 41 16.36 -5.55 -2.33
CA PHE A 41 17.66 -6.11 -1.99
C PHE A 41 18.77 -5.16 -2.43
N GLN A 42 19.85 -5.14 -1.66
CA GLN A 42 21.10 -4.47 -2.03
C GLN A 42 22.29 -5.37 -1.72
N ASP A 43 23.37 -5.20 -2.46
CA ASP A 43 24.65 -5.84 -2.17
C ASP A 43 25.30 -5.22 -0.93
N LEU A 44 26.00 -6.08 -0.18
CA LEU A 44 26.84 -5.65 0.94
C LEU A 44 28.20 -5.19 0.42
N VAL A 45 28.89 -4.37 1.22
CA VAL A 45 30.21 -3.81 0.89
C VAL A 45 31.19 -4.90 0.46
N TYR A 46 31.98 -4.60 -0.57
CA TYR A 46 32.97 -5.51 -1.12
C TYR A 46 34.32 -5.39 -0.40
N ASP A 47 34.89 -6.52 -0.01
CA ASP A 47 36.27 -6.57 0.50
C ASP A 47 37.27 -6.68 -0.66
N THR A 48 38.19 -5.72 -0.75
CA THR A 48 39.29 -5.77 -1.72
C THR A 48 40.47 -6.52 -1.11
N VAL A 49 40.61 -7.80 -1.48
CA VAL A 49 41.71 -8.65 -1.00
C VAL A 49 43.01 -8.39 -1.76
N ARG A 50 42.91 -7.99 -3.03
CA ARG A 50 44.08 -7.60 -3.83
C ARG A 50 43.72 -6.45 -4.75
N SER A 51 44.39 -5.32 -4.61
CA SER A 51 44.20 -4.19 -5.52
C SER A 51 44.84 -4.48 -6.89
N PRO A 52 44.21 -4.07 -8.01
CA PRO A 52 44.87 -4.11 -9.32
C PRO A 52 46.18 -3.31 -9.27
N GLY A 53 47.22 -3.80 -9.95
CA GLY A 53 48.53 -3.13 -9.98
C GLY A 53 49.42 -3.35 -8.74
N ALA A 54 49.01 -4.18 -7.77
CA ALA A 54 49.88 -4.57 -6.66
C ALA A 54 51.09 -5.40 -7.17
N ALA A 55 52.29 -5.06 -6.70
CA ALA A 55 53.53 -5.74 -7.06
C ALA A 55 53.54 -7.17 -6.50
N THR A 56 53.76 -8.16 -7.38
CA THR A 56 53.92 -9.58 -7.03
C THR A 56 55.39 -9.99 -6.96
N SER A 57 56.31 -9.21 -7.56
CA SER A 57 57.77 -9.29 -7.34
C SER A 57 58.44 -7.93 -7.64
N GLN A 58 59.78 -7.85 -7.62
CA GLN A 58 60.53 -6.65 -8.04
C GLN A 58 60.27 -6.24 -9.52
N THR A 59 59.74 -7.13 -10.36
CA THR A 59 59.52 -6.86 -11.79
C THR A 59 58.13 -7.24 -12.31
N THR A 60 57.24 -7.79 -11.48
CA THR A 60 55.89 -8.21 -11.88
C THR A 60 54.80 -7.57 -11.05
N PHE A 61 53.72 -7.19 -11.73
CA PHE A 61 52.53 -6.58 -11.15
C PHE A 61 51.29 -7.42 -11.45
N THR A 62 50.31 -7.37 -10.55
CA THR A 62 49.05 -8.07 -10.73
C THR A 62 48.16 -7.33 -11.73
N PRO A 63 47.74 -7.94 -12.83
CA PRO A 63 46.89 -7.27 -13.83
C PRO A 63 45.43 -7.12 -13.39
N THR A 64 44.95 -7.95 -12.46
CA THR A 64 43.54 -7.96 -12.00
C THR A 64 43.42 -7.83 -10.49
N GLY A 65 42.48 -7.00 -10.05
CA GLY A 65 42.07 -6.92 -8.66
C GLY A 65 41.24 -8.14 -8.25
N LEU A 66 41.30 -8.48 -6.96
CA LEU A 66 40.44 -9.49 -6.35
C LEU A 66 39.56 -8.78 -5.32
N GLN A 67 38.30 -8.56 -5.70
CA GLN A 67 37.23 -8.10 -4.81
C GLN A 67 36.30 -9.27 -4.53
N LEU A 68 35.87 -9.40 -3.28
CA LEU A 68 34.88 -10.40 -2.90
C LEU A 68 33.70 -9.69 -2.25
N GLY A 69 32.50 -10.03 -2.70
CA GLY A 69 31.26 -9.48 -2.15
C GLY A 69 30.88 -10.17 -0.85
N ASN A 70 30.30 -9.41 0.07
CA ASN A 70 29.96 -9.87 1.41
C ASN A 70 28.50 -10.33 1.55
N GLY A 71 27.79 -10.50 0.43
CA GLY A 71 26.42 -11.02 0.39
C GLY A 71 25.40 -9.96 0.00
N SER A 72 24.15 -10.18 0.39
CA SER A 72 23.01 -9.30 0.09
C SER A 72 22.15 -9.08 1.32
N GLU A 73 21.60 -7.89 1.45
CA GLU A 73 20.71 -7.50 2.55
C GLU A 73 19.38 -6.96 2.02
N VAL A 74 18.32 -7.10 2.81
CA VAL A 74 17.02 -6.46 2.54
C VAL A 74 17.03 -5.06 3.13
N VAL A 75 17.09 -4.04 2.27
CA VAL A 75 17.13 -2.63 2.68
C VAL A 75 15.77 -2.13 3.16
N GLY A 76 14.70 -2.80 2.72
CA GLY A 76 13.36 -2.51 3.19
C GLY A 76 12.29 -3.12 2.30
N THR A 77 11.06 -2.71 2.57
CA THR A 77 9.90 -3.12 1.79
C THR A 77 9.23 -1.90 1.15
N ALA A 78 8.97 -2.00 -0.15
CA ALA A 78 8.33 -0.93 -0.92
C ALA A 78 6.90 -1.33 -1.27
N ARG A 79 5.93 -0.47 -0.96
CA ARG A 79 4.54 -0.63 -1.41
C ARG A 79 4.39 -0.21 -2.85
N ASN A 80 3.67 -1.01 -3.61
CA ASN A 80 3.29 -0.70 -4.98
C ASN A 80 1.84 -0.19 -5.02
N PHE A 81 1.67 1.08 -5.41
CA PHE A 81 0.38 1.74 -5.49
C PHE A 81 -0.32 1.64 -6.85
N THR A 82 0.21 0.84 -7.78
CA THR A 82 -0.44 0.57 -9.07
C THR A 82 -1.91 0.18 -8.84
N PRO A 83 -2.85 0.72 -9.64
CA PRO A 83 -4.24 0.32 -9.59
C PRO A 83 -4.38 -1.18 -9.88
N GLY A 84 -5.21 -1.86 -9.09
CA GLY A 84 -5.60 -3.25 -9.37
C GLY A 84 -6.79 -3.30 -10.33
N THR A 85 -7.23 -4.52 -10.64
CA THR A 85 -8.48 -4.74 -11.37
C THR A 85 -9.66 -4.29 -10.50
N VAL A 86 -10.59 -3.53 -11.10
CA VAL A 86 -11.84 -3.13 -10.43
C VAL A 86 -12.91 -4.18 -10.75
N ILE A 87 -13.61 -4.65 -9.73
CA ILE A 87 -14.76 -5.54 -9.86
C ILE A 87 -16.01 -4.73 -9.49
N VAL A 88 -17.02 -4.77 -10.36
CA VAL A 88 -18.30 -4.12 -10.09
C VAL A 88 -19.13 -5.03 -9.20
N THR A 89 -19.40 -4.60 -7.96
CA THR A 89 -20.16 -5.38 -6.97
C THR A 89 -21.67 -5.18 -7.07
N GLY A 90 -22.12 -4.08 -7.68
CA GLY A 90 -23.54 -3.70 -7.75
C GLY A 90 -24.08 -3.07 -6.46
N ASN A 91 -23.27 -2.97 -5.41
CA ASN A 91 -23.62 -2.26 -4.19
C ASN A 91 -23.42 -0.75 -4.37
N THR A 92 -24.41 0.05 -3.98
CA THR A 92 -24.41 1.51 -4.08
C THR A 92 -23.30 2.16 -3.26
N PHE A 93 -22.92 1.54 -2.13
CA PHE A 93 -21.95 2.09 -1.19
C PHE A 93 -20.53 1.51 -1.36
N ASP A 94 -20.30 0.73 -2.42
CA ASP A 94 -18.96 0.27 -2.76
C ASP A 94 -18.32 1.22 -3.77
N PHE A 95 -17.20 1.82 -3.37
CA PHE A 95 -16.48 2.79 -4.18
C PHE A 95 -15.10 2.27 -4.57
N SER A 96 -14.65 2.68 -5.75
CA SER A 96 -13.27 2.47 -6.18
C SER A 96 -12.68 3.79 -6.63
N ILE A 97 -11.44 4.06 -6.23
CA ILE A 97 -10.69 5.24 -6.67
C ILE A 97 -9.89 4.86 -7.90
N ASN A 98 -10.21 5.46 -9.05
CA ASN A 98 -9.39 5.36 -10.24
C ASN A 98 -8.27 6.41 -10.17
N GLY A 99 -7.04 5.96 -9.94
CA GLY A 99 -5.86 6.83 -9.86
C GLY A 99 -5.27 6.99 -8.44
N PRO A 100 -4.40 8.01 -8.24
CA PRO A 100 -3.83 8.31 -6.94
C PRO A 100 -4.88 8.96 -6.02
N GLY A 101 -4.98 8.49 -4.78
CA GLY A 101 -5.83 9.11 -3.77
C GLY A 101 -6.40 8.11 -2.76
N PHE A 102 -6.71 8.54 -1.55
CA PHE A 102 -7.23 7.71 -0.47
C PHE A 102 -8.53 8.30 0.06
N PHE A 103 -9.43 7.43 0.53
CA PHE A 103 -10.56 7.85 1.34
C PHE A 103 -10.06 8.24 2.73
N GLN A 104 -10.74 9.21 3.34
CA GLN A 104 -10.49 9.64 4.70
C GLN A 104 -11.53 9.05 5.62
N VAL A 105 -11.10 8.50 6.75
CA VAL A 105 -11.98 7.94 7.78
C VAL A 105 -11.54 8.45 9.15
N GLN A 106 -12.49 8.63 10.06
CA GLN A 106 -12.18 9.08 11.41
C GLN A 106 -12.07 7.89 12.35
N LEU A 107 -10.91 7.74 12.98
CA LEU A 107 -10.69 6.75 14.02
C LEU A 107 -11.45 7.14 15.31
N PRO A 108 -11.68 6.19 16.24
CA PRO A 108 -12.40 6.46 17.49
C PRO A 108 -11.71 7.49 18.39
N ASN A 109 -10.40 7.68 18.22
CA ASN A 109 -9.61 8.71 18.91
C ASN A 109 -9.75 10.12 18.29
N GLY A 110 -10.59 10.27 17.25
CA GLY A 110 -10.81 11.53 16.53
C GLY A 110 -9.78 11.82 15.43
N THR A 111 -8.73 11.01 15.28
CA THR A 111 -7.70 11.22 14.23
C THR A 111 -8.18 10.73 12.86
N VAL A 112 -7.71 11.37 11.79
CA VAL A 112 -8.04 10.97 10.42
C VAL A 112 -7.04 9.92 9.95
N ALA A 113 -7.57 8.77 9.53
CA ALA A 113 -6.84 7.72 8.84
C ALA A 113 -7.20 7.69 7.35
N TYR A 114 -6.39 6.98 6.57
CA TYR A 114 -6.50 6.93 5.12
C TYR A 114 -6.62 5.48 4.65
N THR A 115 -7.59 5.21 3.79
CA THR A 115 -7.82 3.86 3.26
C THR A 115 -8.07 3.87 1.76
N ARG A 116 -7.74 2.77 1.10
CA ARG A 116 -8.16 2.48 -0.28
C ARG A 116 -9.36 1.55 -0.33
N ASP A 117 -9.75 1.00 0.81
CA ASP A 117 -10.96 0.20 0.91
C ASP A 117 -12.16 1.13 0.80
N GLY A 118 -12.96 0.92 -0.23
CA GLY A 118 -14.20 1.65 -0.46
C GLY A 118 -15.44 0.82 -0.17
N THR A 119 -15.32 -0.27 0.59
CA THR A 119 -16.49 -1.06 1.04
C THR A 119 -17.13 -0.38 2.25
N PHE A 120 -18.01 0.60 1.99
CA PHE A 120 -18.71 1.32 3.04
C PHE A 120 -20.11 0.77 3.28
N LYS A 121 -20.64 1.03 4.47
CA LYS A 121 -21.98 0.63 4.93
C LYS A 121 -22.64 1.81 5.63
N LEU A 122 -23.96 1.72 5.79
CA LEU A 122 -24.71 2.66 6.62
C LEU A 122 -24.80 2.11 8.04
N ASP A 123 -24.54 2.96 9.03
CA ASP A 123 -24.82 2.66 10.44
C ASP A 123 -26.31 2.88 10.80
N SER A 124 -26.66 2.65 12.07
CA SER A 124 -28.03 2.87 12.58
C SER A 124 -28.52 4.31 12.45
N ASN A 125 -27.60 5.26 12.32
CA ASN A 125 -27.88 6.68 12.22
C ASN A 125 -27.88 7.14 10.75
N GLY A 126 -27.70 6.22 9.80
CA GLY A 126 -27.59 6.50 8.38
C GLY A 126 -26.27 7.13 7.97
N ALA A 127 -25.25 7.13 8.83
CA ALA A 127 -23.92 7.62 8.50
C ALA A 127 -23.14 6.57 7.71
N LEU A 128 -22.36 7.03 6.73
CA LEU A 128 -21.47 6.19 5.94
C LEU A 128 -20.22 5.83 6.75
N VAL A 129 -20.06 4.54 7.03
CA VAL A 129 -18.99 3.98 7.85
C VAL A 129 -18.23 2.85 7.14
N THR A 130 -17.00 2.56 7.55
CA THR A 130 -16.25 1.36 7.11
C THR A 130 -16.84 0.08 7.69
N ASN A 131 -16.31 -1.08 7.28
CA ASN A 131 -16.65 -2.37 7.91
C ASN A 131 -16.38 -2.41 9.42
N ASP A 132 -15.42 -1.62 9.92
CA ASP A 132 -15.09 -1.49 11.34
C ASP A 132 -15.94 -0.43 12.07
N GLY A 133 -16.84 0.25 11.37
CA GLY A 133 -17.71 1.30 11.93
C GLY A 133 -17.08 2.68 12.00
N PHE A 134 -15.96 2.94 11.30
CA PHE A 134 -15.34 4.26 11.27
C PHE A 134 -16.03 5.17 10.25
N PRO A 135 -16.51 6.37 10.63
CA PRO A 135 -17.20 7.25 9.70
C PRO A 135 -16.24 7.83 8.67
N VAL A 136 -16.75 7.98 7.44
CA VAL A 136 -16.04 8.66 6.35
C VAL A 136 -15.93 10.16 6.65
N VAL A 137 -14.85 10.79 6.21
CA VAL A 137 -14.61 12.23 6.35
C VAL A 137 -14.60 12.87 4.95
N PRO A 138 -15.39 13.94 4.70
CA PRO A 138 -16.43 14.50 5.57
C PRO A 138 -17.58 13.51 5.83
N GLN A 139 -18.25 13.64 6.98
CA GLN A 139 -19.34 12.73 7.36
C GLN A 139 -20.50 12.87 6.38
N ILE A 140 -20.92 11.74 5.81
CA ILE A 140 -22.07 11.65 4.90
C ILE A 140 -23.17 10.90 5.63
N THR A 141 -24.32 11.54 5.82
CA THR A 141 -25.50 10.93 6.45
C THR A 141 -26.64 10.87 5.47
N VAL A 142 -27.17 9.68 5.26
CA VAL A 142 -28.38 9.42 4.48
C VAL A 142 -29.59 9.65 5.39
N ALA A 143 -29.91 10.92 5.65
CA ALA A 143 -31.07 11.32 6.47
C ALA A 143 -32.15 11.97 5.58
N GLY A 144 -33.41 11.54 5.75
CA GLY A 144 -34.55 12.12 5.02
C GLY A 144 -34.73 11.68 3.56
N VAL A 145 -33.88 10.77 3.07
CA VAL A 145 -33.96 10.17 1.73
C VAL A 145 -34.02 8.65 1.82
N SER A 146 -34.69 8.01 0.85
CA SER A 146 -34.78 6.55 0.80
C SER A 146 -33.41 5.94 0.42
N PRO A 147 -32.83 5.02 1.22
CA PRO A 147 -31.51 4.44 0.94
C PRO A 147 -31.38 3.81 -0.45
N ASP A 148 -32.46 3.21 -0.96
CA ASP A 148 -32.49 2.54 -2.28
C ASP A 148 -32.39 3.52 -3.46
N THR A 149 -32.62 4.81 -3.22
CA THR A 149 -32.57 5.85 -4.26
C THR A 149 -31.25 6.60 -4.30
N VAL A 150 -30.36 6.32 -3.34
CA VAL A 150 -29.07 7.00 -3.23
C VAL A 150 -28.21 6.63 -4.45
N LYS A 151 -27.62 7.65 -5.07
CA LYS A 151 -26.68 7.52 -6.18
C LYS A 151 -25.52 8.46 -5.96
N PHE A 152 -24.32 8.01 -6.31
CA PHE A 152 -23.13 8.83 -6.28
C PHE A 152 -22.64 9.08 -7.70
N GLY A 153 -22.38 10.35 -8.00
CA GLY A 153 -21.74 10.77 -9.24
C GLY A 153 -20.24 10.45 -9.25
N ARG A 154 -19.61 10.59 -10.43
CA ARG A 154 -18.15 10.45 -10.58
C ARG A 154 -17.36 11.56 -9.88
N ASP A 155 -18.02 12.67 -9.58
CA ASP A 155 -17.54 13.79 -8.78
C ASP A 155 -17.58 13.52 -7.27
N GLY A 156 -18.05 12.32 -6.87
CA GLY A 156 -18.20 11.92 -5.48
C GLY A 156 -19.44 12.50 -4.80
N VAL A 157 -20.27 13.26 -5.52
CA VAL A 157 -21.48 13.87 -4.96
C VAL A 157 -22.57 12.80 -4.84
N GLY A 158 -23.04 12.58 -3.63
CA GLY A 158 -24.18 11.73 -3.33
C GLY A 158 -25.48 12.50 -3.42
N THR A 159 -26.45 11.97 -4.16
CA THR A 159 -27.82 12.47 -4.22
C THR A 159 -28.80 11.34 -3.88
N GLY A 160 -29.86 11.65 -3.14
CA GLY A 160 -30.98 10.74 -2.87
C GLY A 160 -32.32 11.43 -3.11
N LEU A 161 -33.40 10.65 -3.26
CA LEU A 161 -34.75 11.19 -3.38
C LEU A 161 -35.42 11.24 -2.01
N ASP A 162 -36.05 12.37 -1.69
CA ASP A 162 -36.90 12.51 -0.50
C ASP A 162 -38.25 11.80 -0.67
N ALA A 163 -39.07 11.76 0.38
CA ALA A 163 -40.41 11.17 0.35
C ALA A 163 -41.36 11.85 -0.66
N ASN A 164 -41.02 13.05 -1.15
CA ASN A 164 -41.79 13.82 -2.13
C ASN A 164 -41.24 13.66 -3.57
N GLY A 165 -40.20 12.85 -3.77
CA GLY A 165 -39.56 12.62 -5.06
C GLY A 165 -38.61 13.72 -5.53
N ASN A 166 -38.21 14.65 -4.65
CA ASN A 166 -37.20 15.66 -4.97
C ASN A 166 -35.79 15.13 -4.69
N SER A 167 -34.86 15.45 -5.59
CA SER A 167 -33.44 15.15 -5.39
C SER A 167 -32.83 16.07 -4.33
N GLN A 168 -32.31 15.48 -3.25
CA GLN A 168 -31.48 16.15 -2.26
C GLN A 168 -30.04 15.64 -2.31
N GLN A 169 -29.09 16.53 -2.10
CA GLN A 169 -27.68 16.19 -1.95
C GLN A 169 -27.42 15.72 -0.51
N ILE A 170 -26.88 14.52 -0.35
CA ILE A 170 -26.55 13.93 0.97
C ILE A 170 -25.11 14.26 1.41
N GLY A 171 -24.23 14.58 0.47
CA GLY A 171 -22.83 14.90 0.76
C GLY A 171 -21.91 14.67 -0.45
N GLN A 172 -20.61 14.83 -0.23
CA GLN A 172 -19.59 14.55 -1.24
C GLN A 172 -18.45 13.74 -0.62
N ILE A 173 -18.10 12.61 -1.24
CA ILE A 173 -16.91 11.83 -0.87
C ILE A 173 -15.68 12.58 -1.37
N GLN A 174 -14.76 12.85 -0.46
CA GLN A 174 -13.48 13.47 -0.79
C GLN A 174 -12.37 12.41 -0.83
N VAL A 175 -11.41 12.67 -1.71
CA VAL A 175 -10.23 11.81 -1.89
C VAL A 175 -9.00 12.69 -1.73
N VAL A 176 -8.04 12.21 -0.95
CA VAL A 176 -6.78 12.92 -0.72
C VAL A 176 -5.61 12.20 -1.35
N SER A 177 -4.75 12.95 -2.04
CA SER A 177 -3.50 12.44 -2.60
C SER A 177 -2.32 12.91 -1.76
N PHE A 178 -1.26 12.11 -1.76
CA PHE A 178 0.00 12.43 -1.08
C PHE A 178 1.12 12.47 -2.11
N ILE A 179 2.06 13.40 -1.91
CA ILE A 179 3.26 13.51 -2.76
C ILE A 179 4.14 12.27 -2.62
N ASN A 180 4.25 11.71 -1.40
CA ASN A 180 5.03 10.50 -1.12
C ASN A 180 4.16 9.40 -0.46
N PRO A 181 3.34 8.65 -1.23
CA PRO A 181 2.53 7.56 -0.70
C PRO A 181 3.33 6.44 -0.02
N PRO A 182 4.56 6.06 -0.47
CA PRO A 182 5.41 5.11 0.27
C PRO A 182 5.76 5.51 1.70
N GLY A 183 5.72 6.82 2.03
CA GLY A 183 5.96 7.30 3.39
C GLY A 183 4.80 7.07 4.38
N LEU A 184 3.63 6.64 3.89
CA LEU A 184 2.46 6.36 4.74
C LEU A 184 2.69 5.08 5.56
N ARG A 185 2.48 5.19 6.88
CA ARG A 185 2.54 4.04 7.78
C ARG A 185 1.17 3.34 7.79
N ALA A 186 1.20 2.00 7.77
CA ALA A 186 0.01 1.19 8.06
C ALA A 186 0.16 0.61 9.46
#